data_AF-A0A167YL03-F1
#
_entry.id   AF-A0A167YL03-F1
#
_cell.length_a   1.000
_cell.length_b   1.000
_cell.length_c   1.000
_cell.angle_alpha   90.00
_cell.angle_beta   90.00
_cell.angle_gamma   90.00
#
_symmetry.space_group_name_H-M   'P 1'
#
loop_
_entity.id
_entity.type
_entity.pdbx_description
1 polymer ?
#
loop_
_entity_poly.entity_id
_entity_poly.type
_entity_poly.pdbx_seq_one_letter_code
_entity_poly.pdbx_strand_id
1 'polypeptide(L)'
;MIGNDIVDLALAKKESNWQRNRFLDKIFTENEQLLIANATNPEMMVWNLWTRKEAAYKIYNRETGIRGYIPWQLDCFYENENLGTVSCNGLTYHTQTQISNESIYTIAVAKKQDFNQIRKIDLETKISKINGIPFVKDISSLIVSPVSITHHGRFWEGIMLVD
;
A
#
# COMPACT_ATOMS: atom_id res chain seq x y z
N MET A 1 10.51 -6.14 -5.77
CA MET A 1 9.45 -6.57 -4.82
C MET A 1 8.26 -5.65 -4.96
N ILE A 2 7.05 -6.14 -4.68
CA ILE A 2 5.80 -5.39 -4.82
C ILE A 2 4.97 -5.43 -3.54
N GLY A 3 4.18 -4.39 -3.37
CA GLY A 3 3.17 -4.25 -2.33
C GLY A 3 1.97 -3.49 -2.88
N ASN A 4 0.80 -3.67 -2.28
CA ASN A 4 -0.38 -2.90 -2.62
C ASN A 4 -1.26 -2.69 -1.39
N ASP A 5 -2.07 -1.64 -1.39
CA ASP A 5 -3.08 -1.46 -0.36
C ASP A 5 -4.31 -0.70 -0.86
N ILE A 6 -5.49 -1.05 -0.34
CA ILE A 6 -6.77 -0.47 -0.75
C ILE A 6 -7.58 -0.05 0.46
N VAL A 7 -8.25 1.10 0.34
CA VAL A 7 -9.22 1.58 1.33
C VAL A 7 -10.56 1.81 0.65
N ASP A 8 -11.59 1.03 1.02
CA ASP A 8 -13.01 1.39 0.83
C ASP A 8 -13.36 2.63 1.66
N LEU A 9 -13.67 3.76 1.00
CA LEU A 9 -13.97 5.02 1.66
C LEU A 9 -15.28 4.96 2.45
N ALA A 10 -16.27 4.20 1.97
CA ALA A 10 -17.55 4.06 2.65
C ALA A 10 -17.42 3.28 3.96
N LEU A 11 -16.53 2.28 3.99
CA LEU A 11 -16.22 1.53 5.21
C LEU A 11 -15.32 2.34 6.14
N ALA A 12 -14.28 2.98 5.61
CA ALA A 12 -13.36 3.81 6.39
C ALA A 12 -14.10 4.89 7.18
N LYS A 13 -15.10 5.55 6.57
CA LYS A 13 -15.94 6.55 7.24
C LYS A 13 -16.75 6.00 8.41
N LYS A 14 -17.10 4.71 8.41
CA LYS A 14 -17.84 4.04 9.49
C LYS A 14 -16.92 3.54 10.60
N GLU A 15 -15.76 3.00 10.24
CA GLU A 15 -14.87 2.30 11.17
C GLU A 15 -13.73 3.16 11.71
N SER A 16 -13.36 4.24 11.00
CA SER A 16 -12.24 5.09 11.34
C SER A 16 -12.66 6.54 11.55
N ASN A 17 -12.47 7.01 12.77
CA ASN A 17 -12.49 8.44 13.06
C ASN A 17 -11.07 9.01 12.98
N TRP A 18 -10.62 9.37 11.78
CA TRP A 18 -9.29 9.96 11.58
C TRP A 18 -9.14 11.33 12.25
N GLN A 19 -10.26 12.00 12.57
CA GLN A 19 -10.28 13.30 13.25
C GLN A 19 -10.16 13.19 14.78
N ARG A 20 -10.12 11.98 15.34
CA ARG A 20 -9.94 11.81 16.78
C ARG A 20 -8.55 12.29 17.22
N ASN A 21 -8.48 12.83 18.43
CA ASN A 21 -7.22 13.32 19.01
C ASN A 21 -6.10 12.27 18.91
N ARG A 22 -4.92 12.72 18.46
CA ARG A 22 -3.70 11.94 18.28
C ARG A 22 -3.74 10.85 17.21
N PHE A 23 -4.76 10.80 16.35
CA PHE A 23 -4.74 9.87 15.22
C PHE A 23 -3.61 10.20 14.26
N LEU A 24 -3.54 11.47 13.83
CA LEU A 24 -2.54 11.91 12.87
C LEU A 24 -1.12 11.81 13.45
N ASP A 25 -0.92 12.27 14.69
CA ASP A 25 0.37 12.23 15.38
C ASP A 25 1.00 10.83 15.45
N LYS A 26 0.18 9.78 15.49
CA LYS A 26 0.66 8.39 15.58
C LYS A 26 1.09 7.80 14.24
N ILE A 27 0.59 8.36 13.14
CA ILE A 27 0.63 7.72 11.82
C ILE A 27 1.46 8.56 10.83
N PHE A 28 1.31 9.88 10.89
CA PHE A 28 1.83 10.80 9.90
C PHE A 28 2.93 11.69 10.49
N THR A 29 3.96 11.91 9.69
CA THR A 29 5.03 12.87 9.97
C THR A 29 4.48 14.29 9.93
N GLU A 30 5.22 15.27 10.46
CA GLU A 30 4.77 16.67 10.46
C GLU A 30 4.51 17.20 9.03
N ASN A 31 5.36 16.83 8.07
CA ASN A 31 5.19 17.18 6.66
C ASN A 31 3.91 16.58 6.07
N GLU A 32 3.61 15.33 6.39
CA GLU A 32 2.37 14.66 5.95
C GLU A 32 1.13 15.28 6.60
N GLN A 33 1.22 15.67 7.87
CA GLN A 33 0.13 16.39 8.54
C GLN A 33 -0.12 17.76 7.91
N LEU A 34 0.93 18.48 7.49
CA LEU A 34 0.79 19.73 6.73
C LEU A 34 0.14 19.48 5.36
N LEU A 35 0.46 18.38 4.67
CA LEU A 35 -0.22 18.00 3.43
C LEU A 35 -1.72 17.75 3.66
N ILE A 36 -2.06 17.02 4.73
CA ILE A 36 -3.46 16.75 5.10
C ILE A 36 -4.21 18.04 5.43
N ALA A 37 -3.62 18.93 6.23
CA ALA A 37 -4.24 20.17 6.66
C ALA A 37 -4.51 21.15 5.50
N ASN A 38 -3.63 21.16 4.50
CA ASN A 38 -3.73 22.07 3.35
C ASN A 38 -4.46 21.47 2.13
N ALA A 39 -4.86 20.19 2.19
CA ALA A 39 -5.55 19.55 1.09
C ALA A 39 -6.98 20.08 0.92
N THR A 40 -7.43 20.21 -0.33
CA THR A 40 -8.83 20.52 -0.65
C THR A 40 -9.81 19.51 -0.03
N ASN A 41 -9.39 18.24 0.04
CA ASN A 41 -10.12 17.20 0.74
C ASN A 41 -9.17 16.44 1.70
N PRO A 42 -9.12 16.85 2.99
CA PRO A 42 -8.23 16.25 3.97
C PRO A 42 -8.47 14.75 4.20
N GLU A 43 -9.73 14.29 4.17
CA GLU A 43 -10.06 12.86 4.34
C GLU A 43 -9.46 12.03 3.20
N MET A 44 -9.56 12.50 1.96
CA MET A 44 -8.94 11.83 0.82
C MET A 44 -7.42 11.81 0.95
N MET A 45 -6.80 12.90 1.42
CA MET A 45 -5.35 12.96 1.65
C MET A 45 -4.90 11.95 2.72
N VAL A 46 -5.63 11.83 3.83
CA VAL A 46 -5.35 10.84 4.88
C VAL A 46 -5.29 9.44 4.29
N TRP A 47 -6.30 9.04 3.52
CA TRP A 47 -6.38 7.69 2.95
C TRP A 47 -5.40 7.48 1.79
N ASN A 48 -5.04 8.54 1.06
CA ASN A 48 -3.99 8.52 0.05
C ASN A 48 -2.62 8.20 0.68
N LEU A 49 -2.21 8.97 1.69
CA LEU A 49 -0.95 8.77 2.40
C LEU A 49 -0.93 7.41 3.13
N TRP A 50 -2.04 7.03 3.76
CA TRP A 50 -2.16 5.74 4.44
C TRP A 50 -1.91 4.55 3.51
N THR A 51 -2.62 4.48 2.38
CA THR A 51 -2.46 3.37 1.43
C THR A 51 -1.05 3.29 0.83
N ARG A 52 -0.38 4.44 0.64
CA ARG A 52 1.04 4.48 0.24
C ARG A 52 1.95 3.84 1.29
N LYS A 53 1.79 4.22 2.56
CA LYS A 53 2.57 3.65 3.67
C LYS A 53 2.37 2.14 3.79
N GLU A 54 1.13 1.66 3.76
CA GLU A 54 0.83 0.23 3.89
C GLU A 54 1.33 -0.59 2.69
N ALA A 55 1.20 -0.06 1.47
CA ALA A 55 1.76 -0.69 0.27
C ALA A 55 3.29 -0.82 0.36
N ALA A 56 3.98 0.24 0.79
CA ALA A 56 5.44 0.23 0.98
C ALA A 56 5.88 -0.67 2.15
N TYR A 57 5.14 -0.66 3.26
CA TYR A 57 5.41 -1.51 4.42
C TYR A 57 5.36 -3.00 4.07
N LYS A 58 4.45 -3.43 3.19
CA LYS A 58 4.41 -4.81 2.69
C LYS A 58 5.72 -5.20 2.02
N ILE A 59 6.35 -4.31 1.26
CA ILE A 59 7.66 -4.57 0.65
C ILE A 59 8.73 -4.61 1.73
N TYR A 60 8.80 -3.58 2.57
CA TYR A 60 9.79 -3.46 3.64
C TYR A 60 9.81 -4.69 4.55
N ASN A 61 8.64 -5.16 4.98
CA ASN A 61 8.48 -6.35 5.80
C ASN A 61 9.05 -7.61 5.12
N ARG A 62 8.81 -7.76 3.80
CA ARG A 62 9.28 -8.92 3.02
C ARG A 62 10.78 -8.91 2.81
N GLU A 63 11.35 -7.74 2.53
CA GLU A 63 12.79 -7.58 2.27
C GLU A 63 13.62 -7.72 3.55
N THR A 64 13.12 -7.20 4.67
CA THR A 64 13.88 -7.13 5.93
C THR A 64 13.51 -8.22 6.95
N GLY A 65 12.33 -8.83 6.81
CA GLY A 65 11.75 -9.72 7.82
C GLY A 65 11.26 -9.01 9.09
N ILE A 66 11.41 -7.68 9.19
CA ILE A 66 11.03 -6.90 10.37
C ILE A 66 9.51 -6.73 10.40
N ARG A 67 8.89 -7.15 11.50
CA ARG A 67 7.46 -6.98 11.77
C ARG A 67 7.27 -5.96 12.89
N GLY A 68 6.47 -4.93 12.63
CA GLY A 68 6.14 -3.94 13.64
C GLY A 68 5.10 -2.94 13.15
N TYR A 69 4.39 -2.33 14.09
CA TYR A 69 3.53 -1.18 13.78
C TYR A 69 4.40 0.09 13.77
N ILE A 70 4.90 0.46 12.59
CA ILE A 70 5.86 1.57 12.41
C ILE A 70 5.42 2.62 11.37
N PRO A 71 4.15 3.06 11.34
CA PRO A 71 3.66 3.99 10.32
C PRO A 71 4.45 5.31 10.29
N TRP A 72 4.96 5.76 11.44
CA TRP A 72 5.76 6.99 11.56
C TRP A 72 7.18 6.88 10.97
N GLN A 73 7.70 5.66 10.76
CA GLN A 73 9.00 5.44 10.09
C GLN A 73 8.88 5.39 8.56
N LEU A 74 7.65 5.23 8.04
CA LEU A 74 7.36 5.24 6.62
C LEU A 74 7.04 6.68 6.22
N ASP A 75 8.00 7.38 5.61
CA ASP A 75 7.84 8.80 5.24
C ASP A 75 7.43 8.93 3.78
N CYS A 76 6.25 9.49 3.51
CA CYS A 76 5.79 9.73 2.15
C CYS A 76 6.41 10.99 1.57
N PHE A 77 7.11 10.83 0.45
CA PHE A 77 7.34 11.93 -0.47
C PHE A 77 6.18 12.02 -1.46
N TYR A 78 5.33 13.03 -1.27
CA TYR A 78 4.17 13.29 -2.10
C TYR A 78 4.57 14.15 -3.32
N GLU A 79 4.60 13.53 -4.51
CA GLU A 79 4.83 14.25 -5.78
C GLU A 79 3.52 14.86 -6.30
N ASN A 80 2.48 14.05 -6.36
CA ASN A 80 1.11 14.45 -6.67
C ASN A 80 0.12 13.38 -6.18
N GLU A 81 -1.17 13.55 -6.49
CA GLU A 81 -2.25 12.67 -6.04
C GLU A 81 -2.01 11.19 -6.42
N ASN A 82 -1.41 10.95 -7.58
CA ASN A 82 -1.22 9.62 -8.14
C ASN A 82 0.21 9.08 -7.96
N LEU A 83 1.22 9.94 -7.79
CA LEU A 83 2.63 9.54 -7.78
C LEU A 83 3.35 9.98 -6.51
N GLY A 84 4.37 9.22 -6.14
CA GLY A 84 5.29 9.57 -5.07
C GLY A 84 6.23 8.44 -4.73
N THR A 85 6.88 8.57 -3.59
CA THR A 85 7.69 7.50 -3.00
C THR A 85 7.44 7.42 -1.50
N VAL A 86 7.75 6.28 -0.90
CA VAL A 86 7.78 6.10 0.55
C VAL A 86 9.16 5.61 0.95
N SER A 87 9.78 6.28 1.90
CA SER A 87 11.08 5.88 2.44
C SER A 87 10.94 5.30 3.85
N CYS A 88 11.72 4.28 4.15
CA CYS A 88 11.77 3.67 5.49
C CYS A 88 13.17 3.10 5.74
N ASN A 89 13.84 3.57 6.79
CA ASN A 89 15.16 3.10 7.21
C ASN A 89 16.19 3.02 6.06
N GLY A 90 16.22 4.04 5.19
CA GLY A 90 17.16 4.15 4.07
C GLY A 90 16.76 3.39 2.80
N LEU A 91 15.64 2.66 2.82
CA LEU A 91 15.03 2.06 1.63
C LEU A 91 13.95 2.98 1.08
N THR A 92 13.83 3.04 -0.25
CA THR A 92 12.81 3.87 -0.93
C THR A 92 11.99 3.00 -1.89
N TYR A 93 10.68 3.18 -1.84
CA TYR A 93 9.71 2.46 -2.65
C TYR A 93 8.90 3.44 -3.50
N HIS A 94 8.75 3.16 -4.78
CA HIS A 94 7.96 4.00 -5.69
C HIS A 94 6.48 3.63 -5.59
N THR A 95 5.60 4.62 -5.55
CA THR A 95 4.15 4.40 -5.41
C THR A 95 3.35 4.97 -6.57
N GLN A 96 2.32 4.24 -6.98
CA GLN A 96 1.26 4.69 -7.89
C GLN A 96 -0.11 4.50 -7.23
N THR A 97 -0.89 5.57 -7.16
CA THR A 97 -2.19 5.62 -6.49
C THR A 97 -3.30 5.90 -7.49
N GLN A 98 -4.33 5.06 -7.47
CA GLN A 98 -5.60 5.27 -8.15
C GLN A 98 -6.62 5.78 -7.13
N ILE A 99 -7.30 6.86 -7.47
CA ILE A 99 -8.27 7.54 -6.60
C ILE A 99 -9.61 7.54 -7.31
N SER A 100 -10.65 7.14 -6.58
CA SER A 100 -12.03 7.23 -7.01
C SER A 100 -12.91 7.75 -5.88
N ASN A 101 -14.20 7.96 -6.15
CA ASN A 101 -15.17 8.33 -5.12
C ASN A 101 -15.49 7.18 -4.14
N GLU A 102 -15.08 5.95 -4.45
CA GLU A 102 -15.41 4.77 -3.64
C GLU A 102 -14.21 4.19 -2.91
N SER A 103 -13.03 4.28 -3.50
CA SER A 103 -11.81 3.71 -2.95
C SER A 103 -10.55 4.49 -3.33
N ILE A 104 -9.52 4.29 -2.52
CA ILE A 104 -8.14 4.67 -2.82
C ILE A 104 -7.31 3.40 -2.84
N TYR A 105 -6.60 3.19 -3.94
CA TYR A 105 -5.78 2.00 -4.16
C TYR A 105 -4.36 2.40 -4.53
N THR A 106 -3.37 1.94 -3.77
CA THR A 106 -1.96 2.20 -4.04
C THR A 106 -1.20 0.91 -4.32
N ILE A 107 -0.34 0.96 -5.32
CA ILE A 107 0.69 -0.04 -5.60
C ILE A 107 2.05 0.56 -5.28
N ALA A 108 2.91 -0.21 -4.61
CA ALA A 108 4.31 0.12 -4.38
C ALA A 108 5.22 -0.89 -5.10
N VAL A 109 6.38 -0.42 -5.57
CA VAL A 109 7.45 -1.25 -6.14
C VAL A 109 8.82 -0.81 -5.63
N ALA A 110 9.73 -1.76 -5.46
CA ALA A 110 11.12 -1.47 -5.08
C ALA A 110 11.93 -0.82 -6.21
N LYS A 111 11.69 -1.21 -7.47
CA LYS A 111 12.31 -0.60 -8.65
C LYS A 111 11.24 0.00 -9.54
N LYS A 112 11.40 1.25 -9.97
CA LYS A 112 10.40 1.96 -10.78
C LYS A 112 10.01 1.21 -12.07
N GLN A 113 10.93 0.44 -12.66
CA GLN A 113 10.65 -0.35 -13.87
C GLN A 113 9.69 -1.52 -13.62
N ASP A 114 9.57 -2.00 -12.38
CA ASP A 114 8.72 -3.13 -12.01
C ASP A 114 7.23 -2.82 -12.25
N PHE A 115 6.81 -1.54 -12.27
CA PHE A 115 5.43 -1.15 -12.61
C PHE A 115 4.96 -1.73 -13.95
N ASN A 116 5.85 -1.82 -14.94
CA ASN A 116 5.51 -2.33 -16.28
C ASN A 116 5.27 -3.86 -16.31
N GLN A 117 5.72 -4.54 -15.26
CA GLN A 117 5.68 -5.99 -15.10
C GLN A 117 4.53 -6.44 -14.18
N ILE A 118 3.69 -5.51 -13.71
CA ILE A 118 2.59 -5.85 -12.83
C ILE A 118 1.45 -6.48 -13.61
N ARG A 119 0.92 -7.57 -13.07
CA ARG A 119 -0.32 -8.21 -13.51
C ARG A 119 -1.27 -8.36 -12.34
N LYS A 120 -2.57 -8.15 -12.58
CA LYS A 120 -3.60 -8.51 -11.62
C LYS A 120 -3.73 -10.03 -11.56
N ILE A 121 -4.07 -10.52 -10.38
CA ILE A 121 -4.49 -11.91 -10.18
C ILE A 121 -5.97 -11.93 -9.80
N ASP A 122 -6.68 -12.97 -10.22
CA ASP A 122 -8.10 -13.11 -9.94
C ASP A 122 -8.34 -13.57 -8.50
N LEU A 123 -9.53 -13.28 -7.96
CA LEU A 123 -9.90 -13.65 -6.60
C LEU A 123 -9.88 -15.17 -6.39
N GLU A 124 -10.18 -15.94 -7.44
CA GLU A 124 -10.19 -17.41 -7.46
C GLU A 124 -8.77 -18.00 -7.51
N THR A 125 -7.74 -17.17 -7.70
CA THR A 125 -6.34 -17.62 -7.76
C THR A 125 -5.96 -18.30 -6.43
N LYS A 126 -5.45 -19.54 -6.51
CA LYS A 126 -5.00 -20.27 -5.33
C LYS A 126 -3.71 -19.67 -4.77
N ILE A 127 -3.83 -18.90 -3.70
CA ILE A 127 -2.71 -18.27 -3.01
C ILE A 127 -2.28 -19.14 -1.82
N SER A 128 -0.98 -19.45 -1.77
CA SER A 128 -0.35 -20.10 -0.61
C SER A 128 0.44 -19.06 0.21
N LYS A 129 0.51 -19.22 1.53
CA LYS A 129 1.32 -18.35 2.39
C LYS A 129 2.48 -19.13 2.99
N ILE A 130 3.70 -18.64 2.78
CA ILE A 130 4.91 -19.16 3.42
C ILE A 130 5.41 -18.07 4.36
N ASN A 131 5.47 -18.36 5.66
CA ASN A 131 5.82 -17.38 6.71
C ASN A 131 5.00 -16.07 6.64
N GLY A 132 3.72 -16.15 6.23
CA GLY A 132 2.83 -14.99 6.10
C GLY A 132 2.99 -14.20 4.80
N ILE A 133 3.97 -14.51 3.96
CA ILE A 133 4.12 -13.91 2.64
C ILE A 133 3.29 -14.71 1.63
N PRO A 134 2.39 -14.08 0.86
CA PRO A 134 1.56 -14.77 -0.12
C PRO A 134 2.31 -15.00 -1.44
N PHE A 135 2.09 -16.16 -2.05
CA PHE A 135 2.66 -16.59 -3.31
C PHE A 135 1.64 -17.33 -4.16
N VAL A 136 1.83 -17.28 -5.48
CA VAL A 136 1.16 -18.16 -6.45
C VAL A 136 2.19 -19.17 -6.92
N LYS A 137 1.77 -20.44 -6.94
CA LYS A 137 2.59 -21.53 -7.47
C LYS A 137 2.05 -21.90 -8.84
N ASP A 138 2.87 -21.71 -9.86
CA ASP A 138 2.58 -22.29 -11.16
C ASP A 138 2.82 -23.80 -11.08
N ILE A 139 1.75 -24.56 -11.28
CA ILE A 139 1.77 -26.03 -11.19
C ILE A 139 2.59 -26.62 -12.34
N SER A 140 2.63 -25.94 -13.50
CA SER A 140 3.33 -26.40 -14.69
C SER A 140 4.84 -26.17 -14.64
N SER A 141 5.29 -25.02 -14.15
CA SER A 141 6.71 -24.66 -14.08
C SER A 141 7.35 -24.88 -12.70
N LEU A 142 6.56 -25.21 -11.67
CA LEU A 142 6.95 -25.25 -10.25
C LEU A 142 7.49 -23.91 -9.71
N ILE A 143 7.40 -22.83 -10.49
CA ILE A 143 7.84 -21.49 -10.09
C ILE A 143 6.87 -20.95 -9.02
N VAL A 144 7.46 -20.34 -8.00
CA VAL A 144 6.73 -19.69 -6.91
C VAL A 144 6.95 -18.18 -7.04
N SER A 145 5.90 -17.47 -7.46
CA SER A 145 5.96 -16.02 -7.64
C SER A 145 5.33 -15.30 -6.46
N PRO A 146 6.03 -14.35 -5.81
CA PRO A 146 5.45 -13.57 -4.73
C PRO A 146 4.33 -12.69 -5.26
N VAL A 147 3.24 -12.62 -4.50
CA VAL A 147 2.09 -11.77 -4.82
C VAL A 147 1.87 -10.73 -3.73
N SER A 148 1.14 -9.67 -4.03
CA SER A 148 0.60 -8.76 -3.01
C SER A 148 -0.91 -8.78 -3.10
N ILE A 149 -1.56 -8.91 -1.94
CA ILE A 149 -3.01 -8.86 -1.83
C ILE A 149 -3.41 -7.81 -0.80
N THR A 150 -4.55 -7.19 -1.03
CA THR A 150 -5.20 -6.28 -0.10
C THR A 150 -6.71 -6.43 -0.20
N HIS A 151 -7.40 -6.17 0.91
CA HIS A 151 -8.84 -6.24 1.02
C HIS A 151 -9.32 -5.26 2.08
N HIS A 152 -10.27 -4.39 1.73
CA HIS A 152 -10.95 -3.51 2.66
C HIS A 152 -12.40 -3.32 2.18
N GLY A 153 -13.37 -3.59 3.06
CA GLY A 153 -14.79 -3.49 2.73
C GLY A 153 -15.18 -4.28 1.49
N ARG A 154 -15.69 -3.58 0.48
CA ARG A 154 -16.17 -4.18 -0.78
C ARG A 154 -15.05 -4.50 -1.77
N PHE A 155 -13.82 -4.06 -1.50
CA PHE A 155 -12.74 -4.11 -2.47
C PHE A 155 -11.69 -5.16 -2.11
N TRP A 156 -11.27 -5.89 -3.14
CA TRP A 156 -10.16 -6.82 -3.11
C TRP A 156 -9.25 -6.52 -4.31
N GLU A 157 -7.94 -6.52 -4.10
CA GLU A 157 -6.96 -6.40 -5.19
C GLU A 157 -5.79 -7.35 -4.94
N GLY A 158 -5.48 -8.15 -5.95
CA GLY A 158 -4.30 -9.01 -5.98
C GLY A 158 -3.42 -8.68 -7.17
N ILE A 159 -2.11 -8.61 -6.95
CA ILE A 159 -1.10 -8.34 -7.98
C ILE A 159 0.12 -9.25 -7.86
N MET A 160 0.77 -9.50 -8.99
CA MET A 160 2.05 -10.21 -9.08
C MET A 160 3.00 -9.50 -10.06
N LEU A 161 4.29 -9.80 -9.97
CA LEU A 161 5.24 -9.50 -11.05
C LEU A 161 5.30 -10.68 -12.01
N VAL A 162 5.35 -10.38 -13.30
CA VAL A 162 5.71 -11.33 -14.35
C VAL A 162 7.03 -10.87 -14.98
N ASP A 163 7.97 -11.80 -15.12
CA ASP A 163 9.24 -11.57 -15.81
C ASP A 163 9.03 -11.37 -17.32
#